data_AF-A0A8J2X9A1-F1
#
_entry.id   AF-A0A8J2X9A1-F1
#
_cell.length_a   1.000
_cell.length_b   1.000
_cell.length_c   1.000
_cell.angle_alpha   90.00
_cell.angle_beta   90.00
_cell.angle_gamma   90.00
#
_symmetry.space_group_name_H-M   'P 1'
#
loop_
_entity.id
_entity.type
_entity.pdbx_description
1 polymer ?
#
loop_
_entity_poly.entity_id
_entity_poly.type
_entity_poly.pdbx_seq_one_letter_code
_entity_poly.pdbx_strand_id
1 'polypeptide(L)'
;MSPEVSELVVLQTIYVLLQNGETAKVSLVKLTNEIRNSVLVRQLSPGETPLDINDILSIVKRVLPNQRISLVDGQLSFPYLQLHELRNEILSRSDALQQAQVQAIQTLEEQILNPKKIDPKREKLLQLYRDTVLNKLNKAHTLDDLYERVPQNPVAKEQIALESIKNDTPSSVHELQFTLQLAICNALASCPSGSSDWQLAWQAQQELADTVQFMRRALE
;
A
#
# COMPACT_ATOMS: atom_id res chain seq x y z
N MET A 1 -11.55 10.45 -8.61
CA MET A 1 -10.30 11.21 -8.72
C MET A 1 -10.20 12.03 -7.46
N SER A 2 -9.02 12.29 -6.90
CA SER A 2 -8.97 13.23 -5.78
C SER A 2 -9.53 14.60 -6.23
N PRO A 3 -10.26 15.29 -5.36
CA PRO A 3 -10.90 16.55 -5.72
C PRO A 3 -9.87 17.59 -6.16
N GLU A 4 -8.69 17.62 -5.54
CA GLU A 4 -7.63 18.59 -5.88
C GLU A 4 -7.03 18.35 -7.28
N VAL A 5 -6.86 17.09 -7.69
CA VAL A 5 -6.37 16.74 -9.04
C VAL A 5 -7.42 17.09 -10.09
N SER A 6 -8.70 16.86 -9.79
CA SER A 6 -9.82 17.25 -10.65
C SER A 6 -9.84 18.76 -10.88
N GLU A 7 -9.63 19.55 -9.82
CA GLU A 7 -9.55 21.01 -9.87
C GLU A 7 -8.40 21.49 -10.76
N LEU A 8 -7.21 20.88 -10.63
CA LEU A 8 -6.04 21.23 -11.43
C LEU A 8 -6.23 20.93 -12.92
N VAL A 9 -6.79 19.75 -13.24
CA VAL A 9 -7.07 19.35 -14.63
C VAL A 9 -8.06 20.31 -15.30
N VAL A 10 -9.14 20.68 -14.60
CA VAL A 10 -10.13 21.64 -15.12
C VAL A 10 -9.49 22.99 -15.38
N LEU A 11 -8.70 23.53 -14.44
CA LEU A 11 -7.99 24.81 -14.63
C LEU A 11 -7.01 24.77 -15.81
N GLN A 12 -6.20 23.72 -15.89
CA GLN A 12 -5.22 23.57 -16.96
C GLN A 12 -5.90 23.51 -18.33
N THR A 13 -7.04 22.81 -18.41
CA THR A 13 -7.80 22.69 -19.66
C THR A 13 -8.42 24.03 -20.05
N ILE A 14 -8.98 24.79 -19.08
CA ILE A 14 -9.48 26.15 -19.31
C ILE A 14 -8.34 27.06 -19.78
N TYR A 15 -7.17 26.99 -19.14
CA TYR A 15 -6.00 27.78 -19.52
C TYR A 15 -5.57 27.51 -20.97
N VAL A 16 -5.46 26.24 -21.37
CA VAL A 16 -5.10 25.86 -22.74
C VAL A 16 -6.15 26.35 -23.75
N LEU A 17 -7.44 26.19 -23.44
CA LEU A 17 -8.52 26.63 -24.32
C LEU A 17 -8.59 28.15 -24.46
N LEU A 18 -8.30 28.90 -23.40
CA LEU A 18 -8.22 30.37 -23.44
C LEU A 18 -6.95 30.87 -24.12
N GLN A 19 -5.82 30.16 -23.98
CA GLN A 19 -4.57 30.51 -24.66
C GLN A 19 -4.68 30.32 -26.18
N ASN A 20 -5.41 29.29 -26.62
CA ASN A 20 -5.62 28.96 -28.03
C ASN A 20 -6.80 29.72 -28.66
N GLY A 21 -7.64 30.36 -27.86
CA GLY A 21 -8.82 31.10 -28.31
C GLY A 21 -8.59 32.61 -28.37
N GLU A 22 -9.14 33.27 -29.38
CA GLU A 22 -9.11 34.74 -29.47
C GLU A 22 -10.09 35.43 -28.51
N THR A 23 -10.98 34.67 -27.86
CA THR A 23 -12.04 35.19 -26.98
C THR A 23 -11.93 34.61 -25.59
N ALA A 24 -12.33 35.39 -24.58
CA ALA A 24 -12.43 34.97 -23.18
C ALA A 24 -13.62 34.01 -22.92
N LYS A 25 -13.96 33.16 -23.89
CA LYS A 25 -15.11 32.25 -23.85
C LYS A 25 -14.67 30.82 -24.09
N VAL A 26 -15.18 29.90 -23.27
CA VAL A 26 -14.90 28.47 -23.37
C VAL A 26 -16.22 27.71 -23.52
N SER A 27 -16.32 26.88 -24.57
CA SER A 27 -17.47 25.98 -24.74
C SER A 27 -17.40 24.85 -23.71
N LEU A 28 -18.47 24.64 -22.95
CA LEU A 28 -18.56 23.54 -21.97
C LEU A 28 -18.44 22.17 -22.62
N VAL A 29 -19.00 22.00 -23.82
CA VAL A 29 -18.92 20.73 -24.56
C VAL A 29 -17.47 20.42 -24.92
N LYS A 30 -16.74 21.43 -25.43
CA LYS A 30 -15.30 21.28 -25.74
C LYS A 30 -14.51 21.00 -24.47
N LEU A 31 -14.73 21.76 -23.39
CA LEU A 31 -14.07 21.58 -22.11
C LEU A 31 -14.29 20.15 -21.55
N THR A 32 -15.53 19.67 -21.55
CA THR A 32 -15.88 18.34 -21.06
C THR A 32 -15.22 17.25 -21.90
N ASN A 33 -15.19 17.41 -23.24
CA ASN A 33 -14.55 16.46 -24.13
C ASN A 33 -13.03 16.41 -23.94
N GLU A 34 -12.36 17.56 -23.81
CA GLU A 34 -10.93 17.64 -23.55
C GLU A 34 -10.55 17.00 -22.21
N ILE A 35 -11.31 17.27 -21.15
CA ILE A 35 -11.09 16.66 -19.83
C ILE A 35 -11.28 15.14 -19.90
N ARG A 36 -12.35 14.66 -20.54
CA ARG A 36 -12.66 13.23 -20.66
C ARG A 36 -11.64 12.46 -21.51
N ASN A 37 -11.08 13.12 -22.53
CA ASN A 37 -10.09 12.54 -23.43
C ASN A 37 -8.64 12.78 -23.00
N SER A 38 -8.43 13.57 -21.94
CA SER A 38 -7.11 13.83 -21.40
C SER A 38 -6.41 12.53 -21.01
N VAL A 39 -5.24 12.30 -21.61
CA VAL A 39 -4.38 11.15 -21.31
C VAL A 39 -4.00 11.13 -19.83
N LEU A 40 -3.75 12.32 -19.25
CA LEU A 40 -3.44 12.48 -17.83
C LEU A 40 -4.58 11.97 -16.95
N VAL A 41 -5.83 12.31 -17.25
CA VAL A 41 -7.01 11.83 -16.50
C VAL A 41 -7.12 10.31 -16.56
N ARG A 42 -6.89 9.71 -17.74
CA ARG A 42 -6.94 8.25 -17.90
C ARG A 42 -5.81 7.53 -17.16
N GLN A 43 -4.64 8.14 -17.07
CA GLN A 43 -3.48 7.57 -16.37
C GLN A 43 -3.57 7.73 -14.85
N LEU A 44 -4.07 8.88 -14.37
CA LEU A 44 -4.16 9.19 -12.95
C LEU A 44 -5.35 8.51 -12.25
N SER A 45 -6.37 8.12 -13.02
CA SER A 45 -7.65 7.63 -12.49
C SER A 45 -8.19 6.42 -13.29
N PRO A 46 -7.46 5.29 -13.34
CA PRO A 46 -7.94 4.10 -14.05
C PRO A 46 -9.21 3.55 -13.39
N GLY A 47 -10.33 3.62 -14.11
CA GLY A 47 -11.62 3.03 -13.68
C GLY A 47 -12.57 3.99 -12.95
N GLU A 48 -12.20 5.26 -12.75
CA GLU A 48 -13.10 6.25 -12.16
C GLU A 48 -14.01 6.88 -13.22
N THR A 49 -15.22 7.26 -12.82
CA THR A 49 -16.17 7.94 -13.69
C THR A 49 -15.61 9.30 -14.11
N PRO A 50 -15.60 9.63 -15.41
CA PRO A 50 -15.16 10.94 -15.87
C PRO A 50 -16.06 12.04 -15.30
N LEU A 51 -15.49 13.24 -15.13
CA LEU A 51 -16.20 14.41 -14.61
C LEU A 51 -17.39 14.77 -15.51
N ASP A 52 -18.57 14.95 -14.90
CA ASP A 52 -19.75 15.42 -15.61
C ASP A 52 -19.76 16.95 -15.71
N ILE A 53 -20.64 17.49 -16.57
CA ILE A 53 -20.77 18.95 -16.77
C ILE A 53 -21.04 19.68 -15.45
N ASN A 54 -21.87 19.11 -14.58
CA ASN A 54 -22.21 19.71 -13.28
C ASN A 54 -21.01 19.72 -12.32
N ASP A 55 -20.14 18.70 -12.38
CA ASP A 55 -18.92 18.64 -11.59
C ASP A 55 -17.95 19.72 -12.05
N ILE A 56 -17.77 19.86 -13.36
CA ILE A 56 -16.91 20.89 -13.96
C ILE A 56 -17.41 22.29 -13.56
N LEU A 57 -18.71 22.56 -13.64
CA LEU A 57 -19.28 23.84 -13.21
C LEU A 57 -19.08 24.11 -11.72
N SER A 58 -19.21 23.09 -10.89
CA SER A 58 -19.01 23.18 -9.44
C SER A 58 -17.53 23.46 -9.11
N ILE A 59 -16.62 22.79 -9.80
CA ILE A 59 -15.17 23.01 -9.71
C ILE A 59 -14.82 24.43 -10.14
N VAL A 60 -15.30 24.88 -11.30
CA VAL A 60 -15.03 26.23 -11.81
C VAL A 60 -15.45 27.31 -10.81
N LYS A 61 -16.63 27.17 -10.20
CA LYS A 61 -17.11 28.11 -9.15
C LYS A 61 -16.24 28.09 -7.89
N ARG A 62 -15.77 26.90 -7.49
CA ARG A 62 -14.95 26.75 -6.28
C ARG A 62 -13.55 27.30 -6.46
N VAL A 63 -12.96 27.08 -7.63
CA VAL A 63 -11.56 27.40 -7.89
C VAL A 63 -11.38 28.85 -8.34
N LEU A 64 -12.41 29.47 -8.94
CA LEU A 64 -12.41 30.87 -9.34
C LEU A 64 -13.54 31.66 -8.66
N PRO A 65 -13.60 31.70 -7.31
CA PRO A 65 -14.76 32.24 -6.58
C PRO A 65 -14.92 33.76 -6.75
N ASN A 66 -13.82 34.47 -7.02
CA ASN A 66 -13.79 35.94 -7.16
C ASN A 66 -14.07 36.42 -8.58
N GLN A 67 -14.23 35.50 -9.55
CA GLN A 67 -14.42 35.83 -10.95
C GLN A 67 -15.92 35.84 -11.29
N ARG A 68 -16.39 36.91 -11.95
CA ARG A 68 -17.76 36.98 -12.48
C ARG A 68 -17.87 36.12 -13.73
N ILE A 69 -18.08 34.83 -13.54
CA ILE A 69 -18.24 33.84 -14.61
C ILE A 69 -19.71 33.82 -15.01
N SER A 70 -19.99 34.04 -16.30
CA SER A 70 -21.34 33.90 -16.85
C SER A 70 -21.44 32.68 -17.75
N LEU A 71 -22.59 32.01 -17.69
CA LEU A 71 -22.93 30.89 -18.56
C LEU A 71 -24.03 31.34 -19.52
N VAL A 72 -23.71 31.45 -20.81
CA VAL A 72 -24.66 31.84 -21.86
C VAL A 72 -24.52 30.86 -23.01
N ASP A 73 -25.63 30.26 -23.46
CA ASP A 73 -25.68 29.30 -24.57
C ASP A 73 -24.65 28.15 -24.49
N GLY A 74 -24.40 27.63 -23.28
CA GLY A 74 -23.42 26.54 -23.07
C GLY A 74 -21.95 26.99 -23.15
N GLN A 75 -21.69 28.30 -23.12
CA GLN A 75 -20.35 28.88 -23.07
C GLN A 75 -20.10 29.56 -21.73
N LEU A 76 -18.95 29.26 -21.12
CA LEU A 76 -18.43 29.99 -19.97
C LEU A 76 -17.68 31.22 -20.47
N SER A 77 -18.11 32.39 -20.03
CA SER A 77 -17.43 33.66 -20.31
C SER A 77 -16.65 34.09 -19.09
N PHE A 78 -15.38 34.44 -19.30
CA PHE A 78 -14.41 34.87 -18.29
C PHE A 78 -13.98 36.32 -18.53
N PRO A 79 -14.90 37.30 -18.41
CA PRO A 79 -14.67 38.67 -18.88
C PRO A 79 -13.50 39.41 -18.18
N TYR A 80 -13.16 39.02 -16.95
CA TYR A 80 -12.12 39.66 -16.14
C TYR A 80 -10.97 38.73 -15.77
N LEU A 81 -10.95 37.50 -16.30
CA LEU A 81 -9.91 36.53 -15.97
C LEU A 81 -8.64 36.85 -16.75
N GLN A 82 -7.56 37.17 -16.04
CA GLN A 82 -6.27 37.39 -16.66
C GLN A 82 -5.51 36.06 -16.75
N LEU A 83 -4.94 35.75 -17.92
CA LEU A 83 -4.25 34.46 -18.13
C LEU A 83 -3.08 34.23 -17.17
N HIS A 84 -2.39 35.28 -16.74
CA HIS A 84 -1.29 35.15 -15.79
C HIS A 84 -1.78 34.85 -14.36
N GLU A 85 -2.94 35.36 -13.96
CA GLU A 85 -3.57 35.00 -12.68
C GLU A 85 -3.94 33.51 -12.67
N LEU A 86 -4.55 33.04 -13.77
CA LEU A 86 -4.89 31.63 -13.95
C LEU A 86 -3.65 30.73 -13.92
N ARG A 87 -2.56 31.16 -14.57
CA ARG A 87 -1.28 30.46 -14.54
C ARG A 87 -0.70 30.38 -13.12
N ASN A 88 -0.71 31.48 -12.38
CA ASN A 88 -0.21 31.53 -11.01
C ASN A 88 -1.02 30.61 -10.09
N GLU A 89 -2.34 30.57 -10.25
CA GLU A 89 -3.22 29.67 -9.49
C GLU A 89 -2.93 28.19 -9.81
N ILE A 90 -2.72 27.85 -11.09
CA ILE A 90 -2.33 26.49 -11.51
C ILE A 90 -1.00 26.09 -10.86
N LEU A 91 0.01 26.96 -10.91
CA LEU A 91 1.33 26.70 -10.32
C LEU A 91 1.23 26.54 -8.80
N SER A 92 0.53 27.45 -8.12
CA SER A 92 0.36 27.39 -6.66
C SER A 92 -0.33 26.10 -6.21
N ARG A 93 -1.34 25.63 -6.94
CA ARG A 93 -2.05 24.38 -6.61
C ARG A 93 -1.23 23.14 -6.94
N SER A 94 -0.48 23.18 -8.05
CA SER A 94 0.47 22.12 -8.40
C SER A 94 1.53 21.96 -7.30
N ASP A 95 2.09 23.07 -6.81
CA ASP A 95 3.09 23.06 -5.74
C ASP A 95 2.50 22.52 -4.43
N ALA A 96 1.29 22.94 -4.06
CA ALA A 96 0.60 22.44 -2.87
C ALA A 96 0.33 20.93 -2.94
N LEU A 97 -0.12 20.43 -4.10
CA LEU A 97 -0.32 19.01 -4.36
C LEU A 97 0.98 18.21 -4.27
N GLN A 98 2.05 18.73 -4.87
CA GLN A 98 3.36 18.11 -4.82
C GLN A 98 3.87 18.02 -3.38
N GLN A 99 3.76 19.11 -2.61
CA GLN A 99 4.16 19.13 -1.19
C GLN A 99 3.34 18.15 -0.36
N ALA A 100 2.01 18.10 -0.55
CA ALA A 100 1.15 17.15 0.14
C ALA A 100 1.51 15.70 -0.19
N GLN A 101 1.84 15.40 -1.45
CA GLN A 101 2.25 14.07 -1.87
C GLN A 101 3.61 13.69 -1.28
N VAL A 102 4.58 14.61 -1.25
CA VAL A 102 5.88 14.40 -0.59
C VAL A 102 5.70 14.11 0.89
N GLN A 103 4.85 14.87 1.59
CA GLN A 103 4.55 14.62 3.00
C GLN A 103 3.86 13.27 3.23
N ALA A 104 2.94 12.89 2.34
CA ALA A 104 2.28 11.58 2.41
C ALA A 104 3.29 10.43 2.23
N ILE A 105 4.22 10.58 1.27
CA ILE A 105 5.32 9.62 1.07
C ILE A 105 6.19 9.53 2.32
N GLN A 106 6.63 10.66 2.88
CA GLN A 106 7.44 10.69 4.11
C GLN A 106 6.71 10.01 5.29
N THR A 107 5.41 10.26 5.43
CA THR A 107 4.59 9.62 6.47
C THR A 107 4.50 8.11 6.27
N LEU A 108 4.38 7.64 5.02
CA LEU A 108 4.38 6.22 4.69
C LEU A 108 5.76 5.59 4.92
N GLU A 109 6.84 6.28 4.54
CA GLU A 109 8.22 5.86 4.81
C GLU A 109 8.47 5.72 6.32
N GLU A 110 8.03 6.69 7.12
CA GLU A 110 8.10 6.60 8.58
C GLU A 110 7.30 5.42 9.14
N GLN A 111 6.13 5.12 8.57
CA GLN A 111 5.32 3.95 8.98
C GLN A 111 5.96 2.62 8.59
N ILE A 112 6.69 2.57 7.46
CA ILE A 112 7.42 1.38 7.02
C ILE A 112 8.67 1.18 7.89
N LEU A 113 9.41 2.26 8.18
CA LEU A 113 10.64 2.23 8.98
C LEU A 113 10.35 2.02 10.47
N ASN A 114 9.24 2.57 10.96
CA ASN A 114 8.77 2.44 12.34
C ASN A 114 7.34 1.87 12.33
N PRO A 115 7.16 0.58 12.02
CA PRO A 115 5.84 -0.04 12.11
C PRO A 115 5.31 0.21 13.51
N LYS A 116 4.13 0.84 13.61
CA LYS A 116 3.49 1.16 14.89
C LYS A 116 3.64 -0.03 15.83
N LYS A 117 4.12 0.22 17.07
CA LYS A 117 4.12 -0.74 18.18
C LYS A 117 2.84 -1.56 18.05
N ILE A 118 3.00 -2.86 17.82
CA ILE A 118 1.90 -3.79 17.62
C ILE A 118 0.87 -3.48 18.72
N ASP A 119 -0.41 -3.26 18.35
CA ASP A 119 -1.48 -3.02 19.32
C ASP A 119 -1.32 -4.05 20.45
N PRO A 120 -1.26 -3.66 21.74
CA PRO A 120 -0.99 -4.58 22.85
C PRO A 120 -1.90 -5.83 22.83
N LYS A 121 -3.12 -5.71 22.30
CA LYS A 121 -4.02 -6.86 22.11
C LYS A 121 -3.53 -7.79 21.02
N ARG A 122 -3.10 -7.25 19.88
CA ARG A 122 -2.54 -8.01 18.75
C ARG A 122 -1.21 -8.65 19.13
N GLU A 123 -0.38 -7.95 19.89
CA GLU A 123 0.90 -8.44 20.42
C GLU A 123 0.66 -9.67 21.31
N LYS A 124 -0.28 -9.56 22.25
CA LYS A 124 -0.66 -10.66 23.14
C LYS A 124 -1.24 -11.86 22.39
N LEU A 125 -2.01 -11.64 21.32
CA LEU A 125 -2.52 -12.72 20.46
C LEU A 125 -1.40 -13.40 19.68
N LEU A 126 -0.42 -12.64 19.18
CA LEU A 126 0.74 -13.18 18.47
C LEU A 126 1.65 -13.98 19.41
N GLN A 127 1.85 -13.52 20.65
CA GLN A 127 2.53 -14.27 21.69
C GLN A 127 1.79 -15.56 22.05
N LEU A 128 0.47 -15.51 22.25
CA LEU A 128 -0.33 -16.70 22.53
C LEU A 128 -0.26 -17.71 21.38
N TYR A 129 -0.33 -17.22 20.13
CA TYR A 129 -0.19 -18.04 18.94
C TYR A 129 1.19 -18.71 18.92
N ARG A 130 2.26 -17.94 19.11
CA ARG A 130 3.64 -18.44 19.20
C ARG A 130 3.76 -19.53 20.25
N ASP A 131 3.33 -19.25 21.47
CA ASP A 131 3.44 -20.19 22.59
C ASP A 131 2.63 -21.46 22.32
N THR A 132 1.45 -21.35 21.71
CA THR A 132 0.62 -22.50 21.34
C THR A 132 1.28 -23.37 20.28
N VAL A 133 1.85 -22.74 19.24
CA VAL A 133 2.55 -23.44 18.16
C VAL A 133 3.80 -24.13 18.70
N LEU A 134 4.63 -23.41 19.45
CA LEU A 134 5.84 -23.96 20.06
C LEU A 134 5.52 -25.09 21.04
N ASN A 135 4.51 -24.93 21.91
CA ASN A 135 4.11 -25.97 22.84
C ASN A 135 3.58 -27.22 22.13
N LYS A 136 2.88 -27.08 21.00
CA LYS A 136 2.41 -28.23 20.22
C LYS A 136 3.53 -28.93 19.49
N LEU A 137 4.44 -28.17 18.88
CA LEU A 137 5.63 -28.69 18.21
C LEU A 137 6.60 -29.36 19.18
N ASN A 138 6.68 -28.88 20.41
CA ASN A 138 7.64 -29.39 21.39
C ASN A 138 7.07 -30.50 22.30
N LYS A 139 5.87 -31.03 22.01
CA LYS A 139 5.27 -32.10 22.84
C LYS A 139 6.11 -33.36 22.94
N ALA A 140 6.90 -33.65 21.91
CA ALA A 140 7.78 -34.80 21.85
C ALA A 140 9.27 -34.41 21.94
N HIS A 141 9.58 -33.17 22.31
CA HIS A 141 10.94 -32.59 22.26
C HIS A 141 11.59 -32.62 20.86
N THR A 142 10.84 -32.97 19.81
CA THR A 142 11.31 -33.11 18.42
C THR A 142 12.02 -31.84 17.95
N LEU A 143 11.50 -30.69 18.32
CA LEU A 143 12.04 -29.40 17.91
C LEU A 143 13.32 -29.10 18.67
N ASP A 144 13.35 -29.17 20.00
CA ASP A 144 14.61 -28.97 20.76
C ASP A 144 15.72 -29.95 20.32
N ASP A 145 15.39 -31.24 20.16
CA ASP A 145 16.31 -32.29 19.68
C ASP A 145 16.86 -31.98 18.27
N LEU A 146 16.03 -31.41 17.40
CA LEU A 146 16.42 -31.08 16.04
C LEU A 146 17.47 -29.97 15.99
N TYR A 147 17.32 -28.96 16.83
CA TYR A 147 18.28 -27.86 16.88
C TYR A 147 19.56 -28.24 17.63
N GLU A 148 19.50 -29.16 18.60
CA GLU A 148 20.70 -29.68 19.27
C GLU A 148 21.51 -30.61 18.38
N ARG A 149 20.84 -31.48 17.61
CA ARG A 149 21.49 -32.58 16.88
C ARG A 149 21.85 -32.24 15.46
N VAL A 150 21.09 -31.36 14.80
CA VAL A 150 21.35 -31.02 13.39
C VAL A 150 22.36 -29.88 13.33
N PRO A 151 23.58 -30.13 12.80
CA PRO A 151 24.59 -29.08 12.71
C PRO A 151 24.10 -27.95 11.80
N GLN A 152 24.25 -26.72 12.28
CA GLN A 152 23.96 -25.51 11.50
C GLN A 152 24.98 -25.43 10.35
N ASN A 153 24.53 -25.77 9.15
CA ASN A 153 25.38 -25.97 7.97
C ASN A 153 25.70 -24.62 7.27
N PRO A 154 26.93 -24.40 6.72
CA PRO A 154 27.25 -23.16 5.98
C PRO A 154 26.43 -22.95 4.69
N VAL A 155 25.73 -23.99 4.22
CA VAL A 155 24.84 -23.90 3.04
C VAL A 155 23.54 -23.14 3.37
N ALA A 156 23.12 -23.15 4.64
CA ALA A 156 21.97 -22.37 5.11
C ALA A 156 22.39 -20.90 5.22
N LYS A 157 21.79 -20.04 4.38
CA LYS A 157 22.11 -18.60 4.33
C LYS A 157 21.71 -17.83 5.59
N GLU A 158 20.82 -18.37 6.42
CA GLU A 158 20.31 -17.70 7.61
C GLU A 158 20.38 -18.63 8.81
N GLN A 159 21.11 -18.19 9.83
CA GLN A 159 21.14 -18.81 11.15
C GLN A 159 19.85 -18.44 11.88
N ILE A 160 19.06 -19.45 12.22
CA ILE A 160 17.83 -19.24 12.99
C ILE A 160 18.16 -19.47 14.47
N ALA A 161 18.12 -18.40 15.26
CA ALA A 161 18.32 -18.49 16.70
C ALA A 161 17.02 -18.98 17.37
N LEU A 162 17.05 -20.18 17.94
CA LEU A 162 15.90 -20.74 18.65
C LEU A 162 15.43 -19.83 19.79
N GLU A 163 16.39 -19.21 20.48
CA GLU A 163 16.14 -18.24 21.54
C GLU A 163 15.40 -16.99 21.05
N SER A 164 15.65 -16.55 19.81
CA SER A 164 14.90 -15.42 19.25
C SER A 164 13.46 -15.84 18.95
N ILE A 165 13.22 -17.06 18.44
CA ILE A 165 11.85 -17.56 18.24
C ILE A 165 11.09 -17.71 19.57
N LYS A 166 11.73 -18.18 20.64
CA LYS A 166 11.10 -18.38 21.96
C LYS A 166 10.77 -17.05 22.65
N ASN A 167 11.63 -16.04 22.51
CA ASN A 167 11.54 -14.81 23.27
C ASN A 167 10.87 -13.66 22.49
N ASP A 168 11.05 -13.57 21.18
CA ASP A 168 10.57 -12.45 20.38
C ASP A 168 9.10 -12.61 20.01
N THR A 169 8.40 -11.46 19.90
CA THR A 169 7.03 -11.45 19.38
C THR A 169 7.08 -11.40 17.86
N PRO A 170 6.51 -12.40 17.15
CA PRO A 170 6.50 -12.37 15.69
C PRO A 170 5.64 -11.20 15.19
N SER A 171 6.02 -10.57 14.09
CA SER A 171 5.27 -9.49 13.43
C SER A 171 3.95 -10.01 12.84
N SER A 172 3.90 -11.28 12.46
CA SER A 172 2.69 -11.96 11.99
C SER A 172 2.72 -13.47 12.19
N VAL A 173 1.54 -14.10 12.09
CA VAL A 173 1.40 -15.56 12.07
C VAL A 173 2.20 -16.20 10.92
N HIS A 174 2.20 -15.56 9.75
CA HIS A 174 2.91 -16.07 8.57
C HIS A 174 4.43 -16.00 8.72
N GLU A 175 4.94 -14.97 9.39
CA GLU A 175 6.37 -14.86 9.67
C GLU A 175 6.83 -15.98 10.60
N LEU A 176 6.09 -16.26 11.69
CA LEU A 176 6.44 -17.38 12.57
C LEU A 176 6.44 -18.71 11.81
N GLN A 177 5.44 -18.95 10.96
CA GLN A 177 5.37 -20.15 10.12
C GLN A 177 6.57 -20.23 9.16
N PHE A 178 6.91 -19.12 8.53
CA PHE A 178 8.05 -19.03 7.62
C PHE A 178 9.36 -19.36 8.34
N THR A 179 9.61 -18.74 9.50
CA THR A 179 10.83 -18.97 10.29
C THR A 179 10.96 -20.43 10.72
N LEU A 180 9.87 -21.04 11.23
CA LEU A 180 9.87 -22.46 11.62
C LEU A 180 10.09 -23.40 10.42
N GLN A 181 9.43 -23.11 9.29
CA GLN A 181 9.56 -23.88 8.06
C GLN A 181 10.98 -23.80 7.49
N LEU A 182 11.58 -22.62 7.53
CA LEU A 182 12.96 -22.39 7.07
C LEU A 182 13.95 -23.21 7.91
N ALA A 183 13.78 -23.26 9.23
CA ALA A 183 14.63 -24.06 10.10
C ALA A 183 14.57 -25.55 9.79
N ILE A 184 13.36 -26.09 9.62
CA ILE A 184 13.16 -27.50 9.28
C ILE A 184 13.73 -27.80 7.89
N CYS A 185 13.52 -26.92 6.91
CA CYS A 185 14.10 -27.06 5.57
C CYS A 185 15.64 -27.07 5.60
N ASN A 186 16.24 -26.18 6.39
CA ASN A 186 17.69 -26.14 6.58
C ASN A 186 18.22 -27.45 7.19
N ALA A 187 17.49 -28.01 8.16
CA ALA A 187 17.84 -29.29 8.77
C ALA A 187 17.73 -30.45 7.76
N LEU A 188 16.63 -30.54 7.01
CA LEU A 188 16.43 -31.56 5.97
C LEU A 188 17.49 -31.50 4.87
N ALA A 189 17.92 -30.29 4.49
CA ALA A 189 18.97 -30.09 3.48
C ALA A 189 20.37 -30.46 3.98
N SER A 190 20.58 -30.46 5.30
CA SER A 190 21.89 -30.70 5.92
C SER A 190 22.13 -32.15 6.33
N CYS A 191 21.06 -32.95 6.44
CA CYS A 191 21.14 -34.34 6.83
C CYS A 191 20.99 -35.28 5.61
N PRO A 192 21.75 -36.40 5.53
CA PRO A 192 21.52 -37.42 4.53
C PRO A 192 20.10 -38.01 4.63
N SER A 193 19.42 -38.14 3.50
CA SER A 193 18.08 -38.73 3.43
C SER A 193 18.04 -40.12 4.09
N GLY A 194 17.09 -40.32 5.01
CA GLY A 194 16.91 -41.58 5.73
C GLY A 194 17.77 -41.74 7.00
N SER A 195 18.65 -40.79 7.31
CA SER A 195 19.33 -40.74 8.61
C SER A 195 18.35 -40.48 9.76
N SER A 196 18.74 -40.79 11.00
CA SER A 196 17.90 -40.53 12.19
C SER A 196 17.53 -39.05 12.32
N ASP A 197 18.48 -38.15 12.00
CA ASP A 197 18.27 -36.72 12.14
C ASP A 197 17.42 -36.17 10.98
N TRP A 198 17.50 -36.79 9.79
CA TRP A 198 16.56 -36.51 8.70
C TRP A 198 15.14 -36.96 9.04
N GLN A 199 14.98 -38.13 9.68
CA GLN A 199 13.68 -38.62 10.14
C GLN A 199 13.08 -37.70 11.21
N LEU A 200 13.90 -37.21 12.13
CA LEU A 200 13.50 -36.23 13.14
C LEU A 200 13.03 -34.91 12.48
N ALA A 201 13.76 -34.41 11.48
CA ALA A 201 13.37 -33.22 10.74
C ALA A 201 12.09 -33.42 9.92
N TRP A 202 11.92 -34.61 9.35
CA TRP A 202 10.68 -34.99 8.68
C TRP A 202 9.50 -35.06 9.64
N GLN A 203 9.70 -35.59 10.85
CA GLN A 203 8.69 -35.60 11.90
C GLN A 203 8.29 -34.18 12.31
N ALA A 204 9.27 -33.30 12.55
CA ALA A 204 9.02 -31.89 12.86
C ALA A 204 8.22 -31.18 11.75
N GLN A 205 8.50 -31.51 10.47
CA GLN A 205 7.73 -30.98 9.33
C GLN A 205 6.25 -31.37 9.41
N GLN A 206 5.94 -32.63 9.73
CA GLN A 206 4.57 -33.11 9.86
C GLN A 206 3.86 -32.45 11.05
N GLU A 207 4.54 -32.37 12.20
CA GLU A 207 4.02 -31.71 13.39
C GLU A 207 3.73 -30.21 13.16
N LEU A 208 4.57 -29.52 12.37
CA LEU A 208 4.33 -28.13 11.98
C LEU A 208 3.10 -28.00 11.08
N ALA A 209 2.97 -28.86 10.06
CA ALA A 209 1.83 -28.84 9.16
C ALA A 209 0.51 -29.06 9.90
N ASP A 210 0.46 -30.06 10.79
CA ASP A 210 -0.71 -30.37 11.62
C ASP A 210 -1.06 -29.20 12.56
N THR A 211 -0.03 -28.59 13.16
CA THR A 211 -0.20 -27.46 14.07
C THR A 211 -0.72 -26.23 13.34
N VAL A 212 -0.20 -25.92 12.15
CA VAL A 212 -0.69 -24.81 11.31
C VAL A 212 -2.13 -25.06 10.88
N GLN A 213 -2.48 -26.28 10.46
CA GLN A 213 -3.84 -26.62 10.07
C GLN A 213 -4.82 -26.51 11.25
N PHE A 214 -4.42 -26.99 12.43
CA PHE A 214 -5.19 -26.83 13.65
C PHE A 214 -5.45 -25.36 13.98
N MET A 215 -4.40 -24.52 13.91
CA MET A 215 -4.53 -23.10 14.23
C MET A 215 -5.39 -22.35 13.20
N ARG A 216 -5.33 -22.70 11.91
CA ARG A 216 -6.23 -22.13 10.90
C ARG A 216 -7.69 -22.39 11.25
N ARG A 217 -8.05 -23.63 11.60
CA ARG A 217 -9.41 -24.00 12.02
C ARG A 217 -9.88 -23.31 13.30
N ALA A 218 -8.96 -22.94 14.19
CA ALA A 218 -9.29 -22.26 15.44
C ALA A 218 -9.43 -20.74 15.31
N LEU A 219 -8.95 -20.18 14.18
CA LEU A 219 -8.98 -18.75 13.88
C LEU A 219 -10.04 -18.38 12.82
N GLU A 220 -10.60 -19.38 12.13
CA GLU A 220 -11.85 -19.29 11.34
C GLU A 220 -13.09 -19.22 12.25
#